data_AF-A0A7S2B8L5-F1
#
_entry.id   AF-A0A7S2B8L5-F1
#
_cell.length_a   1.000
_cell.length_b   1.000
_cell.length_c   1.000
_cell.angle_alpha   90.00
_cell.angle_beta   90.00
_cell.angle_gamma   90.00
#
_symmetry.space_group_name_H-M   'P 1'
#
loop_
_entity.id
_entity.type
_entity.pdbx_description
1 polymer ?
#
loop_
_entity_poly.entity_id
_entity_poly.type
_entity_poly.pdbx_seq_one_letter_code
_entity_poly.pdbx_strand_id
1 'polypeptide(L)'
;YKDIDARAFYQDRQGNPSEMMGKSLVYNLVNFRLDPKIPTDHFRVDPSQPEADNELFEEAYTTKHSMVRIYKVLKVSQESKDYCAEGRGYKSWYEGKGVPPDVYPPAIQGIVAGKEDFAQLEDFNRKKTKK
;
A
#
# COMPACT_ATOMS: atom_id res chain seq x y z
N TYR A 1 -3.72 10.02 11.04
CA TYR A 1 -2.33 9.66 11.38
C TYR A 1 -1.72 10.80 12.15
N LYS A 2 -1.67 10.69 13.49
CA LYS A 2 -1.07 11.74 14.36
C LYS A 2 0.41 11.46 14.64
N ASP A 3 0.85 10.28 14.23
CA ASP A 3 2.10 9.60 14.45
C ASP A 3 3.06 9.70 13.25
N ILE A 4 2.58 10.20 12.10
CA ILE A 4 3.38 10.33 10.88
C ILE A 4 3.60 11.83 10.60
N ASP A 5 4.85 12.26 10.62
CA ASP A 5 5.25 13.58 10.11
C ASP A 5 5.54 13.50 8.61
N ALA A 6 4.64 14.02 7.79
CA ALA A 6 4.81 14.06 6.34
C ALA A 6 6.04 14.86 5.89
N ARG A 7 6.53 15.82 6.69
CA ARG A 7 7.74 16.59 6.37
C ARG A 7 9.02 15.77 6.51
N ALA A 8 8.97 14.68 7.29
CA ALA A 8 10.06 13.75 7.42
C ALA A 8 10.19 12.81 6.20
N PHE A 9 9.21 12.79 5.29
CA PHE A 9 9.24 12.03 4.04
C PHE A 9 9.77 12.91 2.89
N TYR A 10 11.09 12.98 2.74
CA TYR A 10 11.74 13.79 1.70
C TYR A 10 12.98 13.12 1.12
N GLN A 11 13.45 13.68 0.00
CA GLN A 11 14.77 13.43 -0.60
C GLN A 11 15.55 14.75 -0.59
N ASP A 12 16.82 14.71 -0.18
CA ASP A 12 17.66 15.90 -0.12
C ASP A 12 18.09 16.39 -1.52
N ARG A 13 18.79 17.53 -1.58
CA ARG A 13 19.28 18.09 -2.86
C ARG A 13 20.37 17.23 -3.50
N GLN A 14 21.00 16.36 -2.72
CA GLN A 14 22.05 15.44 -3.15
C GLN A 14 21.47 14.10 -3.62
N GLY A 15 20.14 13.92 -3.55
CA GLY A 15 19.45 12.69 -3.94
C GLY A 15 19.38 11.62 -2.85
N ASN A 16 19.80 11.89 -1.61
CA ASN A 16 19.66 10.92 -0.52
C ASN A 16 18.24 10.96 0.07
N PRO A 17 17.62 9.78 0.28
CA PRO A 17 16.34 9.73 0.98
C PRO A 17 16.54 10.02 2.48
N SER A 18 15.57 10.67 3.07
CA SER A 18 15.38 10.71 4.53
C SER A 18 15.24 9.30 5.12
N GLU A 19 15.46 9.16 6.43
CA GLU A 19 15.32 7.85 7.11
C GLU A 19 13.91 7.27 6.94
N MET A 20 12.87 8.10 7.03
CA MET A 20 11.48 7.67 6.83
C MET A 20 11.25 7.21 5.37
N MET A 21 11.80 7.93 4.39
CA MET A 21 11.68 7.56 2.98
C MET A 21 12.44 6.27 2.66
N GLY A 22 13.67 6.10 3.17
CA GLY A 22 14.47 4.89 2.96
C GLY A 22 13.86 3.62 3.57
N LYS A 23 13.02 3.77 4.61
CA LYS A 23 12.23 2.67 5.20
C LYS A 23 10.89 2.43 4.50
N SER A 24 10.51 3.28 3.54
CA SER A 24 9.21 3.16 2.87
C SER A 24 9.21 2.07 1.82
N LEU A 25 8.17 1.23 1.86
CA LEU A 25 7.91 0.21 0.85
C LEU A 25 7.90 0.80 -0.57
N VAL A 26 7.24 1.96 -0.74
CA VAL A 26 7.10 2.59 -2.06
C VAL A 26 8.45 3.04 -2.61
N TYR A 27 9.27 3.71 -1.78
CA TYR A 27 10.60 4.17 -2.21
C TYR A 27 11.48 3.00 -2.61
N ASN A 28 11.48 1.94 -1.80
CA ASN A 28 12.32 0.78 -2.06
C ASN A 28 11.86 0.03 -3.33
N LEU A 29 10.56 -0.16 -3.54
CA LEU A 29 10.03 -0.83 -4.75
C LEU A 29 10.29 0.00 -6.01
N VAL A 30 10.17 1.32 -5.94
CA VAL A 30 10.45 2.17 -7.11
C VAL A 30 11.93 2.19 -7.45
N ASN A 31 12.81 2.17 -6.46
CA ASN A 31 14.27 2.25 -6.65
C ASN A 31 15.00 0.90 -6.70
N PHE A 32 14.28 -0.22 -6.62
CA PHE A 32 14.86 -1.56 -6.74
C PHE A 32 15.70 -1.68 -8.01
N ARG A 33 16.96 -2.12 -7.92
CA ARG A 33 17.94 -2.16 -9.05
C ARG A 33 18.35 -0.81 -9.67
N LEU A 34 17.90 0.31 -9.12
CA LEU A 34 18.30 1.67 -9.53
C LEU A 34 19.23 2.31 -8.49
N ASP A 35 18.92 2.14 -7.20
CA ASP A 35 19.76 2.61 -6.11
C ASP A 35 20.78 1.51 -5.74
N PRO A 36 22.10 1.77 -5.81
CA PRO A 36 23.14 0.81 -5.41
C PRO A 36 23.03 0.33 -3.95
N LYS A 37 22.32 1.08 -3.10
CA LYS A 37 22.11 0.74 -1.68
C LYS A 37 21.00 -0.31 -1.50
N ILE A 38 20.18 -0.54 -2.52
CA ILE A 38 19.11 -1.54 -2.48
C ILE A 38 19.64 -2.84 -3.11
N PRO A 39 19.58 -3.99 -2.41
CA PRO A 39 20.02 -5.27 -2.95
C PRO A 39 19.36 -5.56 -4.32
N THR A 40 20.14 -6.03 -5.28
CA THR A 40 19.73 -6.25 -6.68
C THR A 40 19.13 -7.65 -6.93
N ASP A 41 19.41 -8.57 -6.02
CA ASP A 41 19.00 -9.96 -6.01
C ASP A 41 17.56 -10.13 -5.51
N HIS A 42 17.25 -9.61 -4.33
CA HIS A 42 15.92 -9.71 -3.72
C HIS A 42 15.51 -8.46 -2.95
N PHE A 43 14.23 -8.11 -3.09
CA PHE A 43 13.63 -7.00 -2.37
C PHE A 43 13.48 -7.35 -0.88
N ARG A 44 14.11 -6.57 0.01
CA ARG A 44 13.99 -6.74 1.46
C ARG A 44 13.14 -5.60 2.03
N VAL A 45 12.07 -5.96 2.72
CA VAL A 45 11.18 -4.97 3.37
C VAL A 45 11.82 -4.42 4.65
N ASP A 46 12.51 -5.28 5.40
CA ASP A 46 13.24 -4.89 6.61
C ASP A 46 14.63 -5.53 6.61
N PRO A 47 15.73 -4.76 6.42
CA PRO A 47 17.08 -5.31 6.40
C PRO A 47 17.50 -5.96 7.73
N SER A 48 16.77 -5.76 8.83
CA SER A 48 17.03 -6.39 10.13
C SER A 48 16.45 -7.80 10.28
N GLN A 49 15.51 -8.21 9.40
CA GLN A 49 14.88 -9.53 9.43
C GLN A 49 15.71 -10.59 8.67
N PRO A 50 15.56 -11.89 9.00
CA PRO A 50 16.22 -12.97 8.27
C PRO A 50 15.85 -12.97 6.79
N GLU A 51 16.79 -13.33 5.90
CA GLU A 51 16.60 -13.30 4.44
C GLU A 51 15.36 -14.10 4.00
N ALA A 52 15.17 -15.28 4.61
CA ALA A 52 14.06 -16.15 4.31
C ALA A 52 12.70 -15.46 4.49
N ASP A 53 12.55 -14.57 5.47
CA ASP A 53 11.29 -13.86 5.77
C ASP A 53 11.09 -12.56 4.99
N ASN A 54 12.14 -12.11 4.31
CA ASN A 54 12.18 -10.81 3.65
C ASN A 54 11.76 -10.80 2.18
N GLU A 55 11.65 -11.97 1.55
CA GLU A 55 11.18 -12.11 0.17
C GLU A 55 9.65 -12.00 0.08
N LEU A 56 9.12 -10.78 0.28
CA LEU A 56 7.68 -10.50 0.23
C LEU A 56 7.22 -10.02 -1.16
N PHE A 57 8.13 -9.55 -2.00
CA PHE A 57 7.81 -9.00 -3.32
C PHE A 57 8.80 -9.48 -4.37
N GLU A 58 8.27 -9.84 -5.53
CA GLU A 58 9.04 -10.25 -6.72
C GLU A 58 8.69 -9.34 -7.89
N GLU A 59 9.68 -8.81 -8.61
CA GLU A 59 9.44 -7.98 -9.80
C GLU A 59 8.95 -8.87 -10.96
N ALA A 60 7.68 -8.73 -11.34
CA ALA A 60 7.05 -9.51 -12.39
C ALA A 60 7.25 -8.89 -13.79
N TYR A 61 7.25 -7.55 -13.87
CA TYR A 61 7.40 -6.84 -15.13
C TYR A 61 7.86 -5.41 -14.90
N THR A 62 8.75 -4.91 -15.78
CA THR A 62 9.15 -3.51 -15.82
C THR A 62 9.15 -3.02 -17.26
N THR A 63 8.58 -1.83 -17.47
CA THR A 63 8.52 -1.22 -18.81
C THR A 63 9.91 -0.79 -19.28
N LYS A 64 10.06 -0.64 -20.60
CA LYS A 64 11.34 -0.25 -21.24
C LYS A 64 12.02 0.97 -20.61
N HIS A 65 11.23 1.93 -20.12
CA HIS A 65 11.73 3.16 -19.51
C HIS A 65 11.57 3.20 -17.98
N SER A 66 11.31 2.05 -17.35
CA SER A 66 11.11 1.92 -15.89
C SER A 66 10.03 2.84 -15.29
N MET A 67 9.11 3.34 -16.12
CA MET A 67 8.01 4.20 -15.66
C MET A 67 6.91 3.43 -14.94
N VAL A 68 6.79 2.13 -15.23
CA VAL A 68 5.83 1.22 -14.60
C VAL A 68 6.57 -0.05 -14.22
N ARG A 69 6.39 -0.45 -12.97
CA ARG A 69 6.96 -1.66 -12.38
C ARG A 69 5.83 -2.43 -11.71
N ILE A 70 5.72 -3.70 -12.03
CA ILE A 70 4.68 -4.60 -11.52
C ILE A 70 5.37 -5.61 -10.62
N TYR A 71 4.89 -5.68 -9.38
CA TYR A 71 5.39 -6.61 -8.38
C TYR A 71 4.33 -7.65 -8.04
N LYS A 72 4.77 -8.88 -7.86
CA LYS A 72 3.99 -9.99 -7.32
C LYS A 72 4.22 -10.06 -5.82
N VAL A 73 3.14 -10.08 -5.05
CA VAL A 73 3.19 -10.28 -3.61
C VAL A 73 3.39 -11.77 -3.33
N LEU A 74 4.46 -12.09 -2.62
CA LEU A 74 4.80 -13.44 -2.19
C LEU A 74 4.21 -13.73 -0.80
N LYS A 75 4.26 -15.00 -0.39
CA LYS A 75 3.89 -15.45 0.98
C LYS A 75 2.50 -15.02 1.47
N VAL A 76 1.55 -14.82 0.56
CA VAL A 76 0.15 -14.56 0.91
C VAL A 76 -0.44 -15.80 1.59
N SER A 77 -1.07 -15.60 2.75
CA SER A 77 -1.72 -16.68 3.51
C SER A 77 -2.83 -17.33 2.70
N GLN A 78 -3.10 -18.62 2.96
CA GLN A 78 -4.18 -19.33 2.27
C GLN A 78 -5.54 -18.67 2.55
N GLU A 79 -5.78 -18.24 3.79
CA GLU A 79 -6.98 -17.49 4.18
C GLU A 79 -7.22 -16.24 3.32
N SER A 80 -6.16 -15.47 3.04
CA SER A 80 -6.28 -14.28 2.18
C SER A 80 -6.62 -14.65 0.73
N LYS A 81 -6.09 -15.77 0.22
CA LYS A 81 -6.42 -16.26 -1.13
C LYS A 81 -7.86 -16.73 -1.21
N ASP A 82 -8.31 -17.47 -0.20
CA ASP A 82 -9.68 -17.98 -0.11
C ASP A 82 -10.68 -16.82 -0.02
N TYR A 83 -10.40 -15.81 0.81
CA TYR A 83 -11.20 -14.59 0.91
C TYR A 83 -11.36 -13.88 -0.45
N CYS A 84 -10.26 -13.73 -1.20
CA CYS A 84 -10.31 -13.12 -2.53
C CYS A 84 -11.12 -13.97 -3.53
N ALA A 85 -11.04 -15.30 -3.46
CA ALA A 85 -11.76 -16.21 -4.33
C ALA A 85 -13.30 -16.16 -4.14
N GLU A 86 -13.78 -15.76 -2.96
CA GLU A 86 -15.22 -15.57 -2.71
C GLU A 86 -15.83 -14.45 -3.59
N GLY A 87 -15.02 -13.51 -4.07
CA GLY A 87 -15.41 -12.49 -5.04
C GLY A 87 -16.42 -11.46 -4.53
N ARG A 88 -16.51 -11.24 -3.21
CA ARG A 88 -17.53 -10.40 -2.57
C ARG A 88 -17.66 -9.01 -3.21
N GLY A 89 -16.54 -8.32 -3.43
CA GLY A 89 -16.55 -6.97 -4.04
C GLY A 89 -16.89 -6.94 -5.53
N TYR A 90 -16.39 -7.91 -6.29
CA TYR A 90 -16.64 -8.03 -7.73
C TYR A 90 -18.12 -8.28 -8.02
N LYS A 91 -18.77 -9.15 -7.23
CA LYS A 91 -20.19 -9.47 -7.34
C LYS A 91 -21.08 -8.25 -7.11
N SER A 92 -20.82 -7.47 -6.06
CA SER A 92 -21.60 -6.26 -5.77
C SER A 92 -21.51 -5.22 -6.89
N TRP A 93 -20.34 -5.05 -7.51
CA TRP A 93 -20.15 -4.10 -8.61
C TRP A 93 -20.88 -4.54 -9.89
N TYR A 94 -20.82 -5.82 -10.24
CA TYR A 94 -21.52 -6.37 -11.42
C TYR A 94 -23.05 -6.27 -11.30
N GLU A 95 -23.59 -6.32 -10.08
CA GLU A 95 -25.03 -6.15 -9.81
C GLU A 95 -25.50 -4.68 -9.84
N GLY A 96 -24.62 -3.70 -10.10
CA GLY A 96 -24.95 -2.28 -10.09
C GLY A 96 -25.30 -1.74 -8.70
N LYS A 97 -25.03 -2.52 -7.63
CA LYS A 97 -25.22 -2.10 -6.24
C LYS A 97 -23.97 -1.39 -5.76
N GLY A 98 -24.15 -0.39 -4.88
CA GLY A 98 -23.01 0.21 -4.19
C GLY A 98 -22.22 -0.85 -3.43
N VAL A 99 -20.89 -0.72 -3.40
CA VAL A 99 -20.00 -1.67 -2.70
C VAL A 99 -20.33 -1.64 -1.21
N PRO A 100 -20.82 -2.74 -0.61
CA PRO A 100 -21.19 -2.71 0.78
C PRO A 100 -19.94 -2.63 1.69
N PRO A 101 -20.06 -2.06 2.90
CA PRO A 101 -18.90 -1.73 3.76
C PRO A 101 -18.07 -2.96 4.18
N ASP A 102 -18.69 -4.14 4.19
CA ASP A 102 -18.13 -5.43 4.56
C ASP A 102 -17.37 -6.12 3.42
N VAL A 103 -17.28 -5.50 2.24
CA VAL A 103 -16.50 -6.03 1.11
C VAL A 103 -15.00 -6.03 1.39
N TYR A 104 -14.53 -5.08 2.18
CA TYR A 104 -13.10 -4.94 2.44
C TYR A 104 -12.57 -6.10 3.32
N PRO A 105 -11.38 -6.65 3.02
CA PRO A 105 -10.75 -7.69 3.82
C PRO A 105 -10.68 -7.34 5.31
N PRO A 106 -10.83 -8.31 6.22
CA PRO A 106 -10.84 -8.09 7.67
C PRO A 106 -9.66 -7.25 8.17
N ALA A 107 -8.47 -7.45 7.60
CA ALA A 107 -7.24 -6.77 7.98
C ALA A 107 -7.31 -5.23 7.82
N ILE A 108 -8.09 -4.72 6.87
CA ILE A 108 -8.19 -3.28 6.62
C ILE A 108 -9.49 -2.66 7.15
N GLN A 109 -10.42 -3.47 7.66
CA GLN A 109 -11.70 -2.98 8.18
C GLN A 109 -11.52 -1.97 9.32
N GLY A 110 -10.52 -2.16 10.19
CA GLY A 110 -10.21 -1.20 11.26
C GLY A 110 -9.81 0.18 10.73
N ILE A 111 -9.01 0.22 9.65
CA ILE A 111 -8.61 1.46 8.98
C ILE A 111 -9.82 2.11 8.30
N VAL A 112 -10.63 1.30 7.60
CA VAL A 112 -11.84 1.79 6.91
C VAL A 112 -12.89 2.30 7.90
N ALA A 113 -13.04 1.66 9.06
CA ALA A 113 -13.95 2.11 10.12
C ALA A 113 -13.53 3.45 10.73
N GLY A 114 -12.22 3.71 10.82
CA GLY A 114 -11.66 4.97 11.30
C GLY A 114 -11.57 6.07 10.24
N LYS A 115 -12.08 5.84 9.02
CA LYS A 115 -12.00 6.84 7.94
C LYS A 115 -12.83 8.08 8.28
N GLU A 116 -12.32 9.24 7.92
CA GLU A 116 -13.11 10.48 7.92
C GLU A 116 -13.47 10.81 6.47
N ASP A 117 -14.77 10.76 6.16
CA ASP A 117 -15.25 11.11 4.83
C ASP A 117 -15.03 12.60 4.56
N PHE A 118 -14.32 12.91 3.48
CA PHE A 118 -14.06 14.28 3.06
C PHE A 118 -15.35 15.09 3.00
N ALA A 119 -15.36 16.26 3.64
CA ALA A 119 -16.45 17.21 3.60
C ALA A 119 -16.01 18.38 2.72
N GLN A 120 -16.67 18.56 1.59
CA GLN A 120 -16.50 19.78 0.79
C GLN A 120 -17.09 20.96 1.55
N LEU A 121 -16.48 22.15 1.43
CA LEU A 121 -16.97 23.38 2.05
C LEU A 121 -18.43 23.71 1.70
N GLU A 122 -18.90 23.25 0.53
CA GLU A 122 -20.22 23.53 -0.03
C GLU A 122 -21.27 22.46 0.30
N ASP A 123 -20.95 21.47 1.13
CA ASP A 123 -21.89 20.42 1.54
C ASP A 123 -22.82 20.93 2.67
N PHE A 124 -23.66 21.91 2.34
CA PHE A 124 -24.54 22.61 3.29
C PHE A 124 -25.67 21.73 3.87
N ASN A 125 -25.95 20.58 3.25
CA ASN A 125 -27.01 19.65 3.69
C ASN A 125 -26.50 18.50 4.57
N ARG A 126 -25.19 18.45 4.86
CA ARG A 126 -24.63 17.39 5.70
C ARG A 126 -25.03 17.57 7.16
N LYS A 127 -25.91 16.69 7.64
CA LYS A 127 -26.25 16.61 9.07
C LYS A 127 -24.99 16.22 9.83
N LYS A 128 -24.47 17.12 10.68
CA LYS A 128 -23.37 16.81 11.60
C LYS A 128 -23.84 15.70 12.54
N THR A 129 -23.32 14.49 12.35
CA THR A 129 -23.47 13.43 13.36
C THR A 129 -22.72 13.87 14.60
N LYS A 130 -23.41 13.92 15.75
CA LYS A 130 -22.78 14.25 17.03
C LYS A 130 -21.69 13.22 17.32
N LYS A 131 -20.48 13.71 17.54
CA LYS A 131 -19.31 12.94 17.97
C LYS A 131 -19.51 12.43 19.40
#